data_AF-A0AAF0EJ61-F1
#
_entry.id   AF-A0AAF0EJ61-F1
#
_cell.length_a   1.000
_cell.length_b   1.000
_cell.length_c   1.000
_cell.angle_alpha   90.00
_cell.angle_beta   90.00
_cell.angle_gamma   90.00
#
_symmetry.space_group_name_H-M   'P 1'
#
loop_
_entity.id
_entity.type
_entity.pdbx_description
1 polymer ?
#
loop_
_entity_poly.entity_id
_entity_poly.type
_entity_poly.pdbx_seq_one_letter_code
_entity_poly.pdbx_strand_id
1 'polypeptide(L)'
;MDRLERMRAALRKFLELIDTKASAKNFAHALPGLDPVVAEKVRLQLVQDLKTAIQNDLEALIEQHDLGTRLAELESLTHEADERQRQGTAPNDAELRDMWRPDLDIATAIRARVHAEQAPRIAALEAELARIQAANAESEARLADATAQTTAARTQLRDALALIDQLLDSVSMKAPEDEQALRATLDTLRTELGPP
;
A
#
# COMPACT_ATOMS: atom_id res chain seq x y z
N MET A 1 25.75 -14.09 -14.41
CA MET A 1 26.93 -13.21 -14.37
C MET A 1 26.42 -11.81 -14.18
N ASP A 2 26.68 -11.24 -13.02
CA ASP A 2 26.15 -9.94 -12.60
C ASP A 2 26.60 -8.85 -13.60
N ARG A 3 25.74 -7.87 -13.88
CA ARG A 3 26.07 -6.71 -14.73
C ARG A 3 27.32 -5.98 -14.24
N LEU A 4 27.52 -5.89 -12.92
CA LEU A 4 28.71 -5.29 -12.32
C LEU A 4 29.98 -6.08 -12.67
N GLU A 5 29.92 -7.42 -12.60
CA GLU A 5 31.04 -8.28 -12.96
C GLU A 5 31.40 -8.17 -14.45
N ARG A 6 30.39 -8.04 -15.31
CA ARG A 6 30.60 -7.78 -16.75
C ARG A 6 31.31 -6.46 -16.98
N MET A 7 30.95 -5.40 -16.24
CA MET A 7 31.62 -4.10 -16.32
C MET A 7 33.09 -4.19 -15.86
N ARG A 8 33.35 -4.83 -14.71
CA ARG A 8 34.73 -5.09 -14.23
C ARG A 8 35.54 -5.91 -15.23
N ALA A 9 34.95 -6.93 -15.85
CA ALA A 9 35.60 -7.74 -16.87
C ALA A 9 35.90 -6.94 -18.15
N ALA A 10 34.99 -6.06 -18.58
CA ALA A 10 35.21 -5.17 -19.70
C ALA A 10 36.36 -4.19 -19.44
N LEU A 11 36.45 -3.62 -18.22
CA LEU A 11 37.57 -2.76 -17.84
C LEU A 11 38.90 -3.53 -17.87
N ARG A 12 38.96 -4.76 -17.34
CA ARG A 12 40.19 -5.57 -17.40
C ARG A 12 40.67 -5.77 -18.83
N LYS A 13 39.76 -6.11 -19.76
CA LYS A 13 40.08 -6.21 -21.19
C LYS A 13 40.57 -4.89 -21.78
N PHE A 14 39.99 -3.75 -21.37
CA PHE A 14 40.47 -2.45 -21.80
C PHE A 14 41.89 -2.16 -21.27
N LEU A 15 42.19 -2.53 -20.03
CA LEU A 15 43.52 -2.36 -19.44
C LEU A 15 44.59 -3.22 -20.14
N GLU A 16 44.23 -4.38 -20.70
CA GLU A 16 45.13 -5.17 -21.55
C GLU A 16 45.52 -4.42 -22.84
N LEU A 17 44.63 -3.58 -23.38
CA LEU A 17 44.96 -2.75 -24.55
C LEU A 17 46.05 -1.72 -24.23
N ILE A 18 46.16 -1.27 -22.98
CA ILE A 18 47.23 -0.36 -22.55
C ILE A 18 48.59 -1.05 -22.72
N ASP A 19 48.70 -2.34 -22.42
CA ASP A 19 49.94 -3.10 -22.62
C ASP A 19 50.36 -3.14 -24.08
N THR A 20 49.39 -3.26 -24.99
CA THR A 20 49.68 -3.32 -26.43
C THR A 20 50.26 -2.01 -26.97
N LYS A 21 49.87 -0.86 -26.39
CA LYS A 21 50.36 0.47 -26.79
C LYS A 21 51.63 0.86 -26.05
N ALA A 22 51.77 0.47 -24.79
CA ALA A 22 52.94 0.71 -23.96
C ALA A 22 54.08 -0.29 -24.23
N SER A 23 54.38 -0.56 -25.50
CA SER A 23 55.47 -1.46 -25.89
C SER A 23 56.84 -0.85 -25.60
N ALA A 24 57.84 -1.70 -25.35
CA ALA A 24 59.23 -1.27 -25.12
C ALA A 24 59.77 -0.41 -26.27
N LYS A 25 59.38 -0.70 -27.52
CA LYS A 25 59.76 0.09 -28.71
C LYS A 25 59.21 1.51 -28.66
N ASN A 26 57.94 1.68 -28.27
CA ASN A 26 57.31 3.00 -28.18
C ASN A 26 57.92 3.83 -27.03
N PHE A 27 58.23 3.17 -25.90
CA PHE A 27 58.89 3.81 -24.77
C PHE A 27 60.34 4.22 -25.09
N ALA A 28 61.11 3.37 -25.77
CA ALA A 28 62.46 3.69 -26.21
C ALA A 28 62.47 4.84 -27.25
N HIS A 29 61.44 4.94 -28.09
CA HIS A 29 61.29 6.07 -29.01
C HIS A 29 60.95 7.38 -28.29
N ALA A 30 60.11 7.33 -27.25
CA ALA A 30 59.73 8.51 -26.48
C ALA A 30 60.83 8.98 -25.51
N LEU A 31 61.65 8.07 -25.00
CA LEU A 31 62.72 8.33 -24.04
C LEU A 31 64.08 7.77 -24.51
N PRO A 32 64.64 8.30 -25.62
CA PRO A 32 65.83 7.73 -26.26
C PRO A 32 67.13 7.91 -25.46
N GLY A 33 67.14 8.82 -24.48
CA GLY A 33 68.32 9.11 -23.65
C GLY A 33 68.43 8.27 -22.37
N LEU A 34 67.45 7.41 -22.07
CA LEU A 34 67.49 6.55 -20.91
C LEU A 34 68.21 5.24 -21.20
N ASP A 35 68.90 4.70 -20.19
CA ASP A 35 69.40 3.33 -20.25
C ASP A 35 68.23 2.34 -20.48
N PRO A 36 68.35 1.37 -21.41
CA PRO A 36 67.27 0.46 -21.77
C PRO A 36 66.71 -0.35 -20.58
N VAL A 37 67.54 -0.72 -19.60
CA VAL A 37 67.11 -1.47 -18.42
C VAL A 37 66.29 -0.58 -17.50
N VAL A 38 66.73 0.66 -17.32
CA VAL A 38 65.99 1.65 -16.53
C VAL A 38 64.68 2.04 -17.22
N ALA A 39 64.68 2.22 -18.54
CA ALA A 39 63.49 2.53 -19.33
C ALA A 39 62.43 1.43 -19.23
N GLU A 40 62.84 0.16 -19.30
CA GLU A 40 61.93 -0.97 -19.17
C GLU A 40 61.34 -1.09 -17.76
N LYS A 41 62.15 -0.84 -16.72
CA LYS A 41 61.67 -0.79 -15.33
C LYS A 41 60.64 0.33 -15.14
N VAL A 42 60.92 1.52 -15.65
CA VAL A 42 59.99 2.68 -15.58
C VAL A 42 58.70 2.38 -16.34
N ARG A 43 58.78 1.74 -17.51
CA ARG A 43 57.62 1.35 -18.31
C ARG A 43 56.70 0.40 -17.53
N LEU A 44 57.26 -0.69 -16.99
CA LEU A 44 56.50 -1.68 -16.23
C LEU A 44 55.85 -1.04 -14.99
N GLN A 45 56.60 -0.23 -14.26
CA GLN A 45 56.09 0.47 -13.07
C GLN A 45 54.95 1.44 -13.44
N LEU A 46 55.15 2.29 -14.44
CA LEU A 46 54.15 3.27 -14.87
C LEU A 46 52.86 2.59 -15.35
N VAL A 47 52.97 1.54 -16.15
CA VAL A 47 51.80 0.80 -16.66
C VAL A 47 51.06 0.13 -15.50
N GLN A 48 51.79 -0.46 -14.56
CA GLN A 48 51.18 -1.11 -13.40
C GLN A 48 50.49 -0.10 -12.47
N ASP A 49 51.14 1.02 -12.19
CA ASP A 49 50.59 2.10 -11.35
C ASP A 49 49.34 2.70 -12.00
N LEU A 50 49.38 2.96 -13.31
CA LEU A 50 48.24 3.47 -14.06
C LEU A 50 47.05 2.50 -14.01
N LYS A 51 47.29 1.21 -14.24
CA LYS A 51 46.24 0.18 -14.15
C LYS A 51 45.63 0.10 -12.77
N THR A 52 46.47 0.15 -11.74
CA THR A 52 46.04 0.07 -10.34
C THR A 52 45.21 1.31 -9.98
N ALA A 53 45.65 2.50 -10.38
CA ALA A 53 44.91 3.74 -10.17
C ALA A 53 43.53 3.69 -10.84
N ILE A 54 43.45 3.30 -12.11
CA ILE A 54 42.16 3.19 -12.84
C ILE A 54 41.23 2.16 -12.16
N GLN A 55 41.76 1.04 -11.67
CA GLN A 55 40.95 0.05 -10.95
C GLN A 55 40.43 0.59 -9.62
N ASN A 56 41.27 1.29 -8.85
CA ASN A 56 40.86 1.91 -7.59
C ASN A 56 39.81 3.01 -7.81
N ASP A 57 39.98 3.83 -8.85
CA ASP A 57 39.01 4.87 -9.21
C ASP A 57 37.66 4.25 -9.62
N LEU A 58 37.68 3.12 -10.34
CA LEU A 58 36.45 2.39 -10.67
C LEU A 58 35.73 1.92 -9.39
N GLU A 59 36.44 1.30 -8.46
CA GLU A 59 35.84 0.82 -7.21
C GLU A 59 35.30 1.99 -6.37
N ALA A 60 36.03 3.11 -6.31
CA ALA A 60 35.56 4.33 -5.66
C ALA A 60 34.26 4.85 -6.31
N LEU A 61 34.15 4.83 -7.64
CA LEU A 61 32.93 5.21 -8.35
C LEU A 61 31.77 4.24 -8.10
N ILE A 62 32.07 2.93 -8.01
CA ILE A 62 31.07 1.91 -7.68
C ILE A 62 30.47 2.18 -6.30
N GLU A 63 31.32 2.47 -5.30
CA GLU A 63 30.89 2.78 -3.94
C GLU A 63 30.16 4.13 -3.87
N GLN A 64 30.73 5.19 -4.46
CA GLN A 64 30.19 6.54 -4.40
C GLN A 64 28.78 6.66 -4.98
N HIS A 65 28.49 5.88 -6.03
CA HIS A 65 27.20 5.93 -6.72
C HIS A 65 26.30 4.74 -6.39
N ASP A 66 26.72 3.85 -5.48
CA ASP A 66 26.01 2.63 -5.13
C ASP A 66 25.62 1.82 -6.38
N LEU A 67 26.57 1.68 -7.31
CA LEU A 67 26.31 1.06 -8.61
C LEU A 67 25.95 -0.41 -8.47
N GLY A 68 26.42 -1.09 -7.42
CA GLY A 68 26.06 -2.48 -7.13
C GLY A 68 24.54 -2.63 -6.95
N THR A 69 23.97 -1.86 -6.04
CA THR A 69 22.52 -1.89 -5.76
C THR A 69 21.71 -1.48 -6.99
N ARG A 70 22.06 -0.38 -7.65
CA ARG A 70 21.34 0.13 -8.82
C ARG A 70 21.38 -0.83 -10.02
N LEU A 71 22.51 -1.48 -10.27
CA LEU A 71 22.62 -2.45 -11.37
C LEU A 71 21.88 -3.75 -11.07
N ALA A 72 21.83 -4.19 -9.81
CA ALA A 72 21.03 -5.33 -9.38
C ALA A 72 19.53 -5.03 -9.50
N GLU A 73 19.08 -3.84 -9.08
CA GLU A 73 17.71 -3.36 -9.29
C GLU A 73 17.35 -3.36 -10.79
N LEU A 74 18.24 -2.83 -11.63
CA LEU A 74 18.03 -2.82 -13.08
C LEU A 74 17.95 -4.24 -13.65
N GLU A 75 18.80 -5.16 -13.20
CA GLU A 75 18.74 -6.57 -13.64
C GLU A 75 17.41 -7.21 -13.27
N SER A 76 16.94 -7.00 -12.03
CA SER A 76 15.63 -7.46 -11.56
C SER A 76 14.49 -6.89 -12.40
N LEU A 77 14.47 -5.58 -12.64
CA LEU A 77 13.44 -4.92 -13.46
C LEU A 77 13.43 -5.44 -14.90
N THR A 78 14.61 -5.66 -15.49
CA THR A 78 14.69 -6.22 -16.85
C THR A 78 14.23 -7.66 -16.92
N HIS A 79 14.56 -8.47 -15.91
CA HIS A 79 14.11 -9.86 -15.85
C HIS A 79 12.59 -9.95 -15.71
N GLU A 80 12.02 -9.12 -14.84
CA GLU A 80 10.57 -9.04 -14.64
C GLU A 80 9.85 -8.58 -15.92
N ALA A 81 10.42 -7.60 -16.64
CA ALA A 81 9.89 -7.16 -17.93
C ALA A 81 9.96 -8.26 -19.01
N ASP A 82 11.09 -8.98 -19.09
CA ASP A 82 11.26 -10.09 -20.04
C ASP A 82 10.28 -11.24 -19.77
N GLU A 83 10.04 -11.57 -18.49
CA GLU A 83 9.06 -12.59 -18.09
C GLU A 83 7.63 -12.19 -18.46
N ARG A 84 7.23 -10.93 -18.21
CA ARG A 84 5.93 -10.40 -18.66
C ARG A 84 5.78 -10.46 -20.18
N GLN A 85 6.83 -10.12 -20.92
CA GLN A 85 6.82 -10.21 -22.38
C GLN A 85 6.64 -11.66 -22.86
N ARG A 86 7.31 -12.63 -22.21
CA ARG A 86 7.18 -14.06 -22.52
C ARG A 86 5.79 -14.63 -22.22
N GLN A 87 5.12 -14.09 -21.20
CA GLN A 87 3.76 -14.47 -20.83
C GLN A 87 2.70 -13.98 -21.83
N GLY A 88 3.08 -13.21 -22.86
CA GLY A 88 2.18 -12.84 -23.94
C GLY A 88 1.11 -11.83 -23.51
N THR A 89 1.37 -11.09 -22.44
CA THR A 89 0.45 -10.09 -21.89
C THR A 89 0.10 -9.07 -22.97
N ALA A 90 -1.18 -9.00 -23.35
CA ALA A 90 -1.64 -8.18 -24.46
C ALA A 90 -1.37 -6.70 -24.15
N PRO A 91 -1.04 -5.84 -25.14
CA PRO A 91 -0.69 -4.43 -24.90
C PRO A 91 -1.73 -3.60 -24.13
N ASN A 92 -2.96 -4.08 -23.90
CA ASN A 92 -3.98 -3.37 -23.12
C ASN A 92 -4.35 -4.06 -21.80
N ASP A 93 -3.54 -5.02 -21.35
CA ASP A 93 -3.77 -5.69 -20.07
C ASP A 93 -3.56 -4.74 -18.89
N ALA A 94 -4.38 -4.88 -17.85
CA ALA A 94 -4.34 -4.01 -16.67
C ALA A 94 -3.01 -4.14 -15.92
N GLU A 95 -2.33 -5.28 -16.03
CA GLU A 95 -1.01 -5.54 -15.46
C GLU A 95 0.14 -4.81 -16.16
N LEU A 96 -0.09 -4.23 -17.35
CA LEU A 96 0.94 -3.49 -18.13
C LEU A 96 0.78 -1.96 -18.04
N ARG A 97 -0.05 -1.46 -17.12
CA ARG A 97 -0.23 0.00 -16.93
C ARG A 97 1.04 0.70 -16.45
N ASP A 98 1.94 -0.06 -15.83
CA ASP A 98 3.17 0.46 -15.22
C ASP A 98 4.36 0.44 -16.19
N MET A 99 4.20 -0.14 -17.38
CA MET A 99 5.23 -0.13 -18.41
C MET A 99 5.27 1.21 -19.15
N TRP A 100 6.46 1.80 -19.20
CA TRP A 100 6.72 2.98 -20.02
C TRP A 100 6.46 2.68 -21.50
N ARG A 101 5.73 3.58 -22.17
CA ARG A 101 5.52 3.54 -23.63
C ARG A 101 5.95 4.87 -24.23
N PRO A 102 6.42 4.88 -25.49
CA PRO A 102 6.77 6.12 -26.18
C PRO A 102 5.60 7.12 -26.23
N ASP A 103 4.37 6.61 -26.31
CA ASP A 103 3.14 7.40 -26.40
C ASP A 103 2.43 7.56 -25.04
N LEU A 104 3.08 7.17 -23.93
CA LEU A 104 2.48 7.23 -22.61
C LEU A 104 2.34 8.69 -22.16
N ASP A 105 1.10 9.16 -22.07
CA ASP A 105 0.81 10.47 -21.52
C ASP A 105 1.29 10.58 -20.07
N ILE A 106 1.88 11.72 -19.72
CA ILE A 106 2.45 12.02 -18.40
C ILE A 106 1.37 11.83 -17.31
N ALA A 107 0.12 12.23 -17.58
CA ALA A 107 -0.96 12.05 -16.63
C ALA A 107 -1.32 10.57 -16.41
N THR A 108 -1.04 9.69 -17.36
CA THR A 108 -1.22 8.24 -17.23
C THR A 108 -0.10 7.62 -16.39
N ALA A 109 1.16 8.03 -16.62
CA ALA A 109 2.30 7.59 -15.82
C ALA A 109 2.16 7.99 -14.33
N ILE A 110 1.71 9.22 -14.06
CA ILE A 110 1.46 9.68 -12.69
C ILE A 110 0.30 8.89 -12.06
N ARG A 111 -0.80 8.68 -12.80
CA ARG A 111 -1.95 7.93 -12.28
C ARG A 111 -1.62 6.48 -11.96
N ALA A 112 -0.81 5.80 -12.77
CA ALA A 112 -0.37 4.43 -12.49
C ALA A 112 0.36 4.35 -11.15
N ARG A 113 1.33 5.25 -10.92
CA ARG A 113 2.07 5.32 -9.65
C ARG A 113 1.19 5.64 -8.46
N VAL A 114 0.34 6.67 -8.59
CA VAL A 114 -0.55 7.12 -7.52
C VAL A 114 -1.59 6.05 -7.17
N HIS A 115 -2.09 5.30 -8.16
CA HIS A 115 -3.06 4.24 -7.94
C HIS A 115 -2.45 3.08 -7.13
N ALA A 116 -1.21 2.70 -7.41
CA ALA A 116 -0.50 1.68 -6.64
C ALA A 116 -0.33 2.10 -5.17
N GLU A 117 -0.01 3.36 -4.90
CA GLU A 117 0.11 3.91 -3.55
C GLU A 117 -1.25 4.03 -2.83
N GLN A 118 -2.33 4.33 -3.57
CA GLN A 118 -3.66 4.55 -3.00
C GLN A 118 -4.49 3.28 -2.81
N ALA A 119 -4.22 2.21 -3.57
CA ALA A 119 -4.90 0.92 -3.47
C ALA A 119 -5.06 0.38 -2.02
N PRO A 120 -4.00 0.34 -1.18
CA PRO A 120 -4.15 -0.14 0.20
C PRO A 120 -5.03 0.79 1.06
N ARG A 121 -5.01 2.10 0.79
CA ARG A 121 -5.86 3.07 1.50
C ARG A 121 -7.33 2.91 1.12
N ILE A 122 -7.62 2.65 -0.16
CA ILE A 122 -8.97 2.38 -0.65
C ILE A 122 -9.50 1.10 -0.01
N ALA A 123 -8.73 0.00 -0.03
CA ALA A 123 -9.12 -1.26 0.59
C ALA A 123 -9.42 -1.11 2.10
N ALA A 124 -8.61 -0.31 2.82
CA ALA A 124 -8.86 -0.02 4.23
C ALA A 124 -10.17 0.76 4.45
N LEU A 125 -10.48 1.74 3.60
CA LEU A 125 -11.72 2.51 3.67
C LEU A 125 -12.95 1.66 3.33
N GLU A 126 -12.84 0.77 2.36
CA GLU A 126 -13.91 -0.17 2.01
C GLU A 126 -14.21 -1.15 3.17
N ALA A 127 -13.16 -1.66 3.83
CA ALA A 127 -13.31 -2.49 5.01
C ALA A 127 -13.97 -1.73 6.18
N GLU A 128 -13.61 -0.46 6.38
CA GLU A 128 -14.22 0.38 7.41
C GLU A 128 -15.68 0.71 7.11
N LEU A 129 -16.01 0.99 5.84
CA LEU A 129 -17.39 1.19 5.39
C LEU A 129 -18.25 -0.06 5.67
N ALA A 130 -17.74 -1.24 5.31
CA ALA A 130 -18.43 -2.51 5.56
C ALA A 130 -18.68 -2.75 7.05
N ARG A 131 -17.70 -2.43 7.91
CA ARG A 131 -17.83 -2.52 9.37
C ARG A 131 -18.92 -1.60 9.90
N ILE A 132 -18.96 -0.35 9.43
CA ILE A 132 -19.95 0.64 9.86
C ILE A 132 -21.36 0.23 9.39
N GLN A 133 -21.48 -0.24 8.15
CA GLN A 133 -22.77 -0.72 7.62
C GLN A 133 -23.31 -1.91 8.43
N ALA A 134 -22.45 -2.86 8.80
CA ALA A 134 -22.85 -3.98 9.66
C ALA A 134 -23.32 -3.51 11.05
N ALA A 135 -22.59 -2.57 11.67
CA ALA A 135 -22.96 -2.02 12.97
C ALA A 135 -24.28 -1.20 12.92
N ASN A 136 -24.53 -0.50 11.82
CA ASN A 136 -25.77 0.22 11.59
C ASN A 136 -26.95 -0.76 11.43
N ALA A 137 -26.80 -1.81 10.62
CA ALA A 137 -27.82 -2.83 10.45
C ALA A 137 -28.18 -3.52 11.78
N GLU A 138 -27.19 -3.82 12.62
CA GLU A 138 -27.41 -4.38 13.96
C GLU A 138 -28.16 -3.39 14.87
N SER A 139 -27.81 -2.11 14.79
CA SER A 139 -28.46 -1.06 15.58
C SER A 139 -29.90 -0.81 15.15
N GLU A 140 -30.18 -0.83 13.84
CA GLU A 140 -31.54 -0.76 13.29
C GLU A 140 -32.38 -1.96 13.75
N ALA A 141 -31.81 -3.16 13.74
CA ALA A 141 -32.48 -4.35 14.26
C ALA A 141 -32.84 -4.23 15.75
N ARG A 142 -31.91 -3.72 16.58
CA ARG A 142 -32.18 -3.45 18.00
C ARG A 142 -33.29 -2.42 18.21
N LEU A 143 -33.29 -1.35 17.41
CA LEU A 143 -34.33 -0.32 17.49
C LEU A 143 -35.70 -0.85 17.08
N ALA A 144 -35.76 -1.68 16.04
CA ALA A 144 -36.99 -2.32 15.60
C ALA A 144 -37.56 -3.25 16.69
N ASP A 145 -36.72 -4.07 17.32
CA ASP A 145 -37.13 -4.96 18.40
C ASP A 145 -37.62 -4.18 19.64
N ALA A 146 -36.88 -3.16 20.08
CA ALA A 146 -37.29 -2.30 21.19
C ALA A 146 -38.62 -1.57 20.91
N THR A 147 -38.83 -1.14 19.66
CA THR A 147 -40.10 -0.50 19.24
C THR A 147 -41.25 -1.50 19.28
N ALA A 148 -41.02 -2.74 18.83
CA ALA A 148 -42.02 -3.80 18.87
C ALA A 148 -42.40 -4.16 20.32
N GLN A 149 -41.41 -4.30 21.21
CA GLN A 149 -41.62 -4.56 22.63
C GLN A 149 -42.39 -3.43 23.31
N THR A 150 -42.03 -2.17 23.04
CA THR A 150 -42.73 -1.00 23.59
C THR A 150 -44.18 -0.95 23.13
N THR A 151 -44.44 -1.27 21.86
CA THR A 151 -45.80 -1.32 21.30
C THR A 151 -46.63 -2.44 21.93
N ALA A 152 -46.03 -3.61 22.13
CA ALA A 152 -46.68 -4.74 22.81
C ALA A 152 -47.01 -4.40 24.27
N ALA A 153 -46.06 -3.81 25.00
CA ALA A 153 -46.26 -3.38 26.39
C ALA A 153 -47.36 -2.32 26.51
N ARG A 154 -47.40 -1.32 25.61
CA ARG A 154 -48.47 -0.31 25.55
C ARG A 154 -49.84 -0.94 25.29
N THR A 155 -49.90 -1.93 24.40
CA THR A 155 -51.15 -2.64 24.10
C THR A 155 -51.63 -3.42 25.32
N GLN A 156 -50.75 -4.17 25.99
CA GLN A 156 -51.07 -4.89 27.22
C GLN A 156 -51.56 -3.98 28.35
N LEU A 157 -50.89 -2.82 28.54
CA LEU A 157 -51.32 -1.80 29.51
C LEU A 157 -52.72 -1.28 29.19
N ARG A 158 -53.00 -0.98 27.92
CA ARG A 158 -54.31 -0.50 27.49
C ARG A 158 -55.41 -1.54 27.74
N ASP A 159 -55.13 -2.80 27.44
CA ASP A 159 -56.08 -3.90 27.64
C ASP A 159 -56.32 -4.15 29.14
N ALA A 160 -55.27 -4.07 29.97
CA ALA A 160 -55.39 -4.16 31.42
C ALA A 160 -56.21 -3.01 32.02
N LEU A 161 -55.99 -1.77 31.57
CA LEU A 161 -56.79 -0.61 31.98
C LEU A 161 -58.26 -0.78 31.61
N ALA A 162 -58.56 -1.22 30.38
CA ALA A 162 -59.93 -1.48 29.96
C ALA A 162 -60.61 -2.58 30.80
N LEU A 163 -59.86 -3.59 31.23
CA LEU A 163 -60.38 -4.66 32.10
C LEU A 163 -60.62 -4.16 33.53
N ILE A 164 -59.76 -3.27 34.04
CA ILE A 164 -59.98 -2.59 35.32
C ILE A 164 -61.23 -1.71 35.25
N ASP A 165 -61.42 -0.95 34.17
CA ASP A 165 -62.63 -0.13 33.97
C ASP A 165 -63.90 -0.99 33.99
N GLN A 166 -63.89 -2.13 33.28
CA GLN A 166 -65.02 -3.08 33.30
C GLN A 166 -65.30 -3.66 34.70
N LEU A 167 -64.23 -4.01 35.44
CA LEU A 167 -64.37 -4.46 36.82
C LEU A 167 -64.93 -3.35 37.71
N LEU A 168 -64.48 -2.11 37.51
CA LEU A 168 -64.95 -0.96 38.26
C LEU A 168 -66.44 -0.72 38.03
N ASP A 169 -66.91 -0.75 36.79
CA ASP A 169 -68.33 -0.62 36.46
C ASP A 169 -69.15 -1.74 37.13
N SER A 170 -68.61 -2.97 37.20
CA SER A 170 -69.28 -4.09 37.86
C SER A 170 -69.33 -3.99 39.39
N VAL A 171 -68.36 -3.30 40.01
CA VAL A 171 -68.26 -3.08 41.46
C VAL A 171 -69.03 -1.82 41.88
N SER A 172 -69.01 -0.76 41.06
CA SER A 172 -69.85 0.44 41.18
C SER A 172 -71.33 0.09 41.27
N MET A 173 -71.79 -0.89 40.49
CA MET A 173 -73.16 -1.41 40.60
C MET A 173 -73.46 -2.11 41.94
N LYS A 174 -72.45 -2.35 42.80
CA LYS A 174 -72.56 -3.06 44.08
C LYS A 174 -72.23 -2.21 45.32
N ALA A 175 -71.45 -1.13 45.20
CA ALA A 175 -71.16 -0.21 46.32
C ALA A 175 -70.66 1.18 45.80
N PRO A 176 -71.48 2.25 45.87
CA PRO A 176 -71.20 3.53 45.20
C PRO A 176 -70.15 4.45 45.87
N GLU A 177 -69.74 4.20 47.12
CA GLU A 177 -68.82 5.10 47.85
C GLU A 177 -67.33 4.86 47.54
N ASP A 178 -66.94 3.65 47.10
CA ASP A 178 -65.54 3.29 46.80
C ASP A 178 -65.10 3.65 45.36
N GLU A 179 -66.06 3.97 44.48
CA GLU A 179 -65.85 4.21 43.04
C GLU A 179 -65.10 5.51 42.73
N GLN A 180 -65.33 6.57 43.51
CA GLN A 180 -64.69 7.87 43.29
C GLN A 180 -63.19 7.87 43.62
N ALA A 181 -62.77 7.11 44.64
CA ALA A 181 -61.37 7.03 45.05
C ALA A 181 -60.51 6.26 44.04
N LEU A 182 -61.07 5.21 43.41
CA LEU A 182 -60.39 4.44 42.39
C LEU A 182 -60.32 5.15 41.02
N ARG A 183 -61.37 5.88 40.61
CA ARG A 183 -61.31 6.66 39.37
C ARG A 183 -60.24 7.76 39.42
N ALA A 184 -60.07 8.39 40.57
CA ALA A 184 -59.03 9.41 40.75
C ALA A 184 -57.60 8.85 40.61
N THR A 185 -57.35 7.64 41.12
CA THR A 185 -56.03 6.98 40.96
C THR A 185 -55.79 6.53 39.52
N LEU A 186 -56.82 6.08 38.80
CA LEU A 186 -56.75 5.76 37.37
C LEU A 186 -56.43 6.96 36.49
N ASP A 187 -57.10 8.10 36.71
CA ASP A 187 -56.82 9.34 35.99
C ASP A 187 -55.39 9.84 36.26
N THR A 188 -54.90 9.68 37.48
CA THR A 188 -53.52 10.04 37.84
C THR A 188 -52.52 9.18 37.05
N LEU A 189 -52.70 7.85 37.02
CA LEU A 189 -51.83 6.93 36.25
C LEU A 189 -51.88 7.20 34.74
N ARG A 190 -53.06 7.52 34.22
CA ARG A 190 -53.24 7.89 32.81
C ARG A 190 -52.53 9.20 32.44
N THR A 191 -52.43 10.13 33.38
CA THR A 191 -51.73 11.40 33.17
C THR A 191 -50.19 11.23 33.25
N GLU A 192 -49.70 10.33 34.11
CA GLU A 192 -48.26 10.01 34.22
C GLU A 192 -47.71 9.22 33.04
N LEU A 193 -48.54 8.43 32.35
CA LEU A 193 -48.13 7.66 31.16
C LEU A 193 -47.94 8.51 29.89
N GLY A 194 -48.28 9.81 29.93
CA GLY A 194 -48.10 10.77 28.84
C GLY A 194 -49.09 10.59 27.67
N PRO A 195 -49.38 11.65 26.89
CA PRO A 195 -50.26 11.56 25.72
C PRO A 195 -49.61 10.71 24.59
N PRO A 196 -50.42 10.18 23.64
CA PRO A 196 -49.97 9.28 22.58
C PRO A 196 -48.84 9.85 21.72
#